data_AF-A0A0Q5L106-F1
#
_entry.id   AF-A0A0Q5L106-F1
#
_cell.length_a   1.000
_cell.length_b   1.000
_cell.length_c   1.000
_cell.angle_alpha   90.00
_cell.angle_beta   90.00
_cell.angle_gamma   90.00
#
_symmetry.space_group_name_H-M   'P 1'
#
loop_
_entity.id
_entity.type
_entity.pdbx_description
1 polymer ?
#
loop_
_entity_poly.entity_id
_entity_poly.type
_entity_poly.pdbx_seq_one_letter_code
_entity_poly.pdbx_strand_id
1 'polypeptide(L)'
;MTALPTVHASDTDPEELITVPRPETRPAAHRLPWATATEPAEPARADGPFEIVVVCRANEARSPLIERLLGAELERLAPGDFRVTSCGTRARVGAGAAHGTLELLRSHGIDAADHRARQLTPAELDDVDLVVTAERSHSDRVLDLAPGLLKRTFTFLELAGLAVHAETGALEGRAFVERAAALRAGLADVDGHRADLDDPVSTVPGAFELLDLRTQDAVFVIARALAGSS
;
A
#
# COMPACT_ATOMS: atom_id res chain seq x y z
N MET A 1 -81.31 0.07 5.93
CA MET A 1 -80.50 -1.17 6.03
C MET A 1 -79.96 -1.46 4.64
N THR A 2 -78.83 -0.83 4.32
CA THR A 2 -78.25 -0.83 2.97
C THR A 2 -77.06 -1.78 2.97
N ALA A 3 -77.14 -2.82 2.14
CA ALA A 3 -76.11 -3.83 1.99
C ALA A 3 -74.85 -3.25 1.33
N LEU A 4 -73.68 -3.62 1.87
CA LEU A 4 -72.36 -3.28 1.33
C LEU A 4 -72.08 -4.11 0.07
N PRO A 5 -71.46 -3.55 -0.99
CA PRO A 5 -70.85 -4.35 -2.03
C PRO A 5 -69.44 -4.78 -1.63
N THR A 6 -69.17 -6.06 -1.87
CA THR A 6 -67.89 -6.76 -1.77
C THR A 6 -66.84 -6.12 -2.68
N VAL A 7 -65.70 -5.70 -2.10
CA VAL A 7 -64.51 -5.33 -2.87
C VAL A 7 -63.77 -6.59 -3.31
N HIS A 8 -63.53 -6.70 -4.62
CA HIS A 8 -62.64 -7.70 -5.21
C HIS A 8 -61.21 -7.49 -4.70
N ALA A 9 -60.56 -8.59 -4.32
CA ALA A 9 -59.13 -8.62 -4.08
C ALA A 9 -58.40 -8.22 -5.37
N SER A 10 -57.69 -7.10 -5.31
CA SER A 10 -56.76 -6.67 -6.34
C SER A 10 -55.57 -7.62 -6.35
N ASP A 11 -55.39 -8.30 -7.48
CA ASP A 11 -54.10 -8.86 -7.88
C ASP A 11 -53.04 -7.77 -7.77
N THR A 12 -52.00 -8.02 -6.99
CA THR A 12 -50.77 -7.23 -7.01
C THR A 12 -49.62 -8.23 -7.09
N ASP A 13 -49.02 -8.27 -8.27
CA ASP A 13 -47.85 -9.07 -8.64
C ASP A 13 -46.68 -8.84 -7.68
N PRO A 14 -46.00 -9.88 -7.18
CA PRO A 14 -44.80 -9.73 -6.37
C PRO A 14 -43.53 -9.90 -7.22
N GLU A 15 -43.30 -9.04 -8.22
CA GLU A 15 -42.00 -8.97 -8.93
C GLU A 15 -41.64 -7.54 -9.33
N GLU A 16 -41.42 -6.66 -8.35
CA GLU A 16 -40.62 -5.46 -8.58
C GLU A 16 -39.17 -5.77 -8.19
N LEU A 17 -38.49 -6.46 -9.11
CA LEU A 17 -37.04 -6.59 -9.11
C LEU A 17 -36.44 -5.18 -9.18
N ILE A 18 -35.91 -4.70 -8.06
CA ILE A 18 -35.00 -3.55 -8.01
C ILE A 18 -33.82 -3.89 -8.92
N THR A 19 -33.90 -3.43 -10.16
CA THR A 19 -32.80 -3.46 -11.11
C THR A 19 -31.76 -2.47 -10.59
N VAL A 20 -30.76 -2.97 -9.88
CA VAL A 20 -29.55 -2.22 -9.59
C VAL A 20 -28.88 -1.98 -10.94
N PRO A 21 -28.73 -0.73 -11.41
CA PRO A 21 -28.03 -0.49 -12.66
C PRO A 21 -26.59 -1.01 -12.52
N ARG A 22 -26.17 -1.83 -13.49
CA ARG A 22 -24.77 -2.22 -13.67
C ARG A 22 -23.93 -0.94 -13.69
N PRO A 23 -22.83 -0.83 -12.91
CA PRO A 23 -21.97 0.34 -13.02
C PRO A 23 -21.48 0.44 -14.46
N GLU A 24 -21.87 1.53 -15.11
CA GLU A 24 -21.36 1.94 -16.41
C GLU A 24 -19.83 2.04 -16.30
N THR A 25 -19.15 1.55 -17.33
CA THR A 25 -17.69 1.54 -17.43
C THR A 25 -17.13 2.94 -17.15
N ARG A 26 -16.53 3.10 -15.97
CA ARG A 26 -15.84 4.33 -15.57
C ARG A 26 -14.68 4.57 -16.56
N PRO A 27 -14.46 5.82 -17.03
CA PRO A 27 -13.29 6.14 -17.83
C PRO A 27 -12.01 5.78 -17.06
N ALA A 28 -11.03 5.21 -17.75
CA ALA A 28 -9.75 4.77 -17.21
C ALA A 28 -8.98 5.95 -16.59
N ALA A 29 -9.19 6.18 -15.29
CA ALA A 29 -8.41 7.13 -14.52
C ALA A 29 -7.12 6.45 -14.03
N HIS A 30 -5.98 6.96 -14.49
CA HIS A 30 -4.63 6.80 -13.96
C HIS A 30 -4.17 5.36 -13.63
N ARG A 31 -4.20 4.45 -14.61
CA ARG A 31 -3.38 3.24 -14.53
C ARG A 31 -1.93 3.62 -14.85
N LEU A 32 -1.01 3.50 -13.89
CA LEU A 32 0.42 3.79 -14.13
C LEU A 32 0.96 2.80 -15.19
N PRO A 33 1.62 3.27 -16.27
CA PRO A 33 2.09 2.40 -17.34
C PRO A 33 3.39 1.70 -16.93
N TRP A 34 3.28 0.52 -16.34
CA TRP A 34 4.41 -0.28 -15.81
C TRP A 34 5.19 -1.06 -16.88
N ALA A 35 5.04 -0.76 -18.18
CA ALA A 35 5.68 -1.55 -19.24
C ALA A 35 6.29 -0.67 -20.35
N THR A 36 7.62 -0.49 -20.32
CA THR A 36 8.59 -1.09 -21.26
C THR A 36 9.96 -0.43 -21.06
N ALA A 37 10.97 -1.18 -20.60
CA ALA A 37 12.35 -1.20 -21.11
C ALA A 37 13.26 -1.96 -20.14
N THR A 38 13.98 -2.95 -20.67
CA THR A 38 15.18 -3.53 -20.04
C THR A 38 16.38 -2.92 -20.73
N GLU A 39 17.11 -2.03 -20.04
CA GLU A 39 18.48 -1.63 -20.37
C GLU A 39 19.30 -1.56 -19.07
N PRO A 40 20.62 -1.84 -19.10
CA PRO A 40 21.39 -2.10 -17.89
C PRO A 40 21.62 -0.82 -17.07
N ALA A 41 21.37 -0.93 -15.77
CA ALA A 41 21.51 0.13 -14.78
C ALA A 41 22.94 0.71 -14.72
N GLU A 42 23.02 2.04 -14.66
CA GLU A 42 24.21 2.81 -14.29
C GLU A 42 24.68 2.45 -12.86
N PRO A 43 25.94 2.76 -12.48
CA PRO A 43 26.51 2.20 -11.26
C PRO A 43 25.78 2.72 -10.02
N ALA A 44 25.31 1.77 -9.21
CA ALA A 44 24.74 2.01 -7.88
C ALA A 44 25.65 2.92 -7.04
N ARG A 45 25.04 3.76 -6.21
CA ARG A 45 25.72 4.66 -5.27
C ARG A 45 26.82 3.93 -4.48
N ALA A 46 27.86 4.66 -4.10
CA ALA A 46 29.07 4.14 -3.44
C ALA A 46 28.83 3.35 -2.14
N ASP A 47 27.67 3.51 -1.51
CA ASP A 47 27.26 2.86 -0.25
C ASP A 47 26.17 1.77 -0.42
N GLY A 48 25.85 1.37 -1.67
CA GLY A 48 24.77 0.42 -1.97
C GLY A 48 23.39 1.08 -2.15
N PRO A 49 22.35 0.30 -2.48
CA PRO A 49 21.00 0.81 -2.68
C PRO A 49 20.37 1.27 -1.36
N PHE A 50 19.46 2.23 -1.43
CA PHE A 50 18.63 2.66 -0.30
C PHE A 50 17.67 1.53 0.11
N GLU A 51 17.82 1.02 1.33
CA GLU A 51 17.10 -0.17 1.81
C GLU A 51 15.76 0.19 2.46
N ILE A 52 14.67 -0.37 1.91
CA ILE A 52 13.29 -0.18 2.36
C ILE A 52 12.69 -1.52 2.77
N VAL A 53 12.13 -1.58 3.98
CA VAL A 53 11.42 -2.77 4.48
C VAL A 53 9.94 -2.45 4.70
N VAL A 54 9.08 -3.26 4.08
CA VAL A 54 7.63 -3.15 4.22
C VAL A 54 7.09 -4.24 5.14
N VAL A 55 6.36 -3.85 6.18
CA VAL A 55 5.89 -4.74 7.24
C VAL A 55 4.37 -4.78 7.30
N CYS A 56 3.79 -5.98 7.29
CA CYS A 56 2.39 -6.19 7.69
C CYS A 56 2.27 -7.34 8.68
N ARG A 57 1.07 -7.92 8.86
CA ARG A 57 0.86 -9.03 9.78
C ARG A 57 1.43 -10.35 9.26
N ALA A 58 0.89 -10.86 8.16
CA ALA A 58 1.19 -12.20 7.66
C ALA A 58 2.29 -12.25 6.57
N ASN A 59 2.63 -11.09 5.99
CA ASN A 59 3.47 -10.98 4.78
C ASN A 59 2.91 -11.73 3.57
N GLU A 60 1.59 -11.67 3.40
CA GLU A 60 0.89 -12.36 2.30
C GLU A 60 0.04 -11.40 1.45
N ALA A 61 -0.56 -10.37 2.05
CA ALA A 61 -1.49 -9.48 1.34
C ALA A 61 -0.92 -8.07 1.07
N ARG A 62 -0.85 -7.24 2.12
CA ARG A 62 -0.51 -5.81 2.01
C ARG A 62 0.97 -5.54 1.73
N SER A 63 1.87 -6.07 2.55
CA SER A 63 3.30 -5.80 2.37
C SER A 63 3.89 -6.35 1.07
N PRO A 64 3.48 -7.52 0.53
CA PRO A 64 3.93 -7.96 -0.79
C PRO A 64 3.39 -7.08 -1.93
N LEU A 65 2.14 -6.59 -1.82
CA LEU A 65 1.58 -5.66 -2.79
C LEU A 65 2.37 -4.35 -2.84
N ILE A 66 2.60 -3.74 -1.67
CA ILE A 66 3.36 -2.49 -1.55
C ILE A 66 4.80 -2.69 -2.01
N GLU A 67 5.49 -3.76 -1.59
CA GLU A 67 6.88 -4.06 -2.00
C GLU A 67 7.03 -4.04 -3.52
N ARG A 68 6.15 -4.79 -4.20
CA ARG A 68 6.24 -4.98 -5.66
C ARG A 68 5.86 -3.73 -6.43
N LEU A 69 4.80 -3.03 -6.02
CA LEU A 69 4.38 -1.79 -6.67
C LEU A 69 5.39 -0.65 -6.43
N LEU A 70 5.83 -0.46 -5.19
CA LEU A 70 6.81 0.58 -4.85
C LEU A 70 8.17 0.29 -5.49
N GLY A 71 8.63 -0.96 -5.44
CA GLY A 71 9.88 -1.38 -6.07
C GLY A 71 9.86 -1.16 -7.57
N ALA A 72 8.77 -1.52 -8.26
CA ALA A 72 8.64 -1.29 -9.70
C ALA A 72 8.66 0.21 -10.07
N GLU A 73 7.95 1.05 -9.29
CA GLU A 73 7.92 2.48 -9.56
C GLU A 73 9.26 3.17 -9.23
N LEU A 74 9.94 2.76 -8.17
CA LEU A 74 11.29 3.26 -7.84
C LEU A 74 12.31 2.82 -8.89
N GLU A 75 12.28 1.58 -9.35
CA GLU A 75 13.18 1.10 -10.42
C GLU A 75 12.95 1.90 -11.72
N ARG A 76 11.71 2.29 -12.01
CA ARG A 76 11.39 3.14 -13.17
C ARG A 76 11.91 4.57 -13.03
N LEU A 77 11.93 5.12 -11.81
CA LEU A 77 12.32 6.51 -11.53
C LEU A 77 13.83 6.69 -11.30
N ALA A 78 14.46 5.73 -10.63
CA ALA A 78 15.86 5.73 -10.23
C ALA A 78 16.39 4.28 -10.23
N PRO A 79 16.70 3.72 -11.41
CA PRO A 79 17.10 2.32 -11.57
C PRO A 79 18.30 1.95 -10.70
N GLY A 80 18.18 0.86 -9.93
CA GLY A 80 19.27 0.35 -9.09
C GLY A 80 19.59 1.13 -7.81
N ASP A 81 18.94 2.28 -7.57
CA ASP A 81 19.19 3.11 -6.38
C ASP A 81 18.44 2.64 -5.14
N PHE A 82 17.40 1.81 -5.30
CA PHE A 82 16.52 1.39 -4.22
C PHE A 82 16.39 -0.12 -4.16
N ARG A 83 16.30 -0.67 -2.94
CA ARG A 83 15.89 -2.05 -2.71
C ARG A 83 14.68 -2.05 -1.78
N VAL A 84 13.60 -2.67 -2.24
CA VAL A 84 12.38 -2.84 -1.44
C VAL A 84 12.21 -4.31 -1.11
N THR A 85 12.01 -4.61 0.16
CA THR A 85 11.74 -5.96 0.65
C THR A 85 10.53 -5.94 1.58
N SER A 86 9.90 -7.10 1.81
CA SER A 86 8.85 -7.21 2.83
C SER A 86 9.01 -8.39 3.79
N CYS A 87 8.43 -8.22 4.98
CA CYS A 87 8.30 -9.23 6.02
C CYS A 87 6.98 -9.03 6.82
N GLY A 88 6.74 -9.89 7.81
CA GLY A 88 5.50 -9.91 8.58
C GLY A 88 5.70 -10.15 10.07
N THR A 89 4.93 -9.46 10.91
CA THR A 89 5.03 -9.57 12.38
C THR A 89 4.61 -10.94 12.92
N ARG A 90 3.76 -11.65 12.18
CA ARG A 90 3.25 -13.01 12.44
C ARG A 90 3.17 -13.79 11.13
N ALA A 91 4.29 -13.86 10.42
CA ALA A 91 4.33 -14.46 9.09
C ALA A 91 4.20 -15.98 9.15
N ARG A 92 3.50 -16.55 8.17
CA ARG A 92 3.58 -17.98 7.88
C ARG A 92 4.76 -18.21 6.95
N VAL A 93 5.95 -18.38 7.52
CA VAL A 93 7.20 -18.44 6.75
C VAL A 93 7.10 -19.43 5.59
N GLY A 94 7.45 -18.96 4.38
CA GLY A 94 7.39 -19.75 3.15
C GLY A 94 6.02 -19.79 2.46
N ALA A 95 4.96 -19.22 3.05
CA ALA A 95 3.68 -19.09 2.36
C ALA A 95 3.79 -18.16 1.15
N GLY A 96 3.03 -18.46 0.09
CA GLY A 96 2.88 -17.55 -1.05
C GLY A 96 2.05 -16.32 -0.71
N ALA A 97 2.05 -15.32 -1.59
CA ALA A 97 1.15 -14.19 -1.47
C ALA A 97 -0.32 -14.62 -1.57
N ALA A 98 -1.21 -13.85 -0.95
CA ALA A 98 -2.65 -14.07 -1.01
C ALA A 98 -3.12 -14.00 -2.47
N HIS A 99 -4.15 -14.79 -2.80
CA HIS A 99 -4.66 -14.87 -4.17
C HIS A 99 -5.03 -13.50 -4.75
N GLY A 100 -5.79 -12.69 -3.99
CA GLY A 100 -6.16 -11.34 -4.41
C GLY A 100 -4.96 -10.43 -4.65
N THR A 101 -3.89 -10.53 -3.84
CA THR A 101 -2.64 -9.79 -4.08
C THR A 101 -1.96 -10.22 -5.38
N LEU A 102 -1.92 -11.52 -5.68
CA LEU A 102 -1.36 -12.01 -6.94
C LEU A 102 -2.19 -11.56 -8.14
N GLU A 103 -3.51 -11.52 -8.03
CA GLU A 103 -4.40 -11.02 -9.08
C GLU A 103 -4.21 -9.52 -9.33
N LEU A 104 -4.13 -8.72 -8.27
CA LEU A 104 -3.85 -7.28 -8.37
C LEU A 104 -2.49 -7.04 -9.04
N LEU A 105 -1.43 -7.70 -8.56
CA LEU A 105 -0.09 -7.55 -9.14
C LEU A 105 -0.05 -7.98 -10.60
N ARG A 106 -0.72 -9.09 -10.97
CA ARG A 106 -0.88 -9.49 -12.37
C ARG A 106 -1.67 -8.48 -13.21
N SER A 107 -2.64 -7.77 -12.63
CA SER A 107 -3.36 -6.69 -13.33
C SER A 107 -2.48 -5.46 -13.57
N HIS A 108 -1.49 -5.27 -12.70
CA HIS A 108 -0.33 -4.37 -12.86
C HIS A 108 0.86 -5.07 -13.53
N GLY A 109 0.61 -6.22 -14.17
CA GLY A 109 1.56 -7.22 -14.71
C GLY A 109 2.96 -7.28 -14.14
N ILE A 110 3.02 -7.19 -12.82
CA ILE A 110 4.13 -7.65 -12.02
C ILE A 110 3.84 -9.10 -11.65
N ASP A 111 4.80 -9.99 -11.93
CA ASP A 111 4.76 -11.34 -11.39
C ASP A 111 5.30 -11.34 -9.95
N ALA A 112 4.61 -12.08 -9.08
CA ALA A 112 4.98 -12.27 -7.68
C ALA A 112 4.75 -13.72 -7.22
N ALA A 113 4.68 -14.68 -8.16
CA ALA A 113 4.56 -16.10 -7.84
C ALA A 113 5.75 -16.66 -7.04
N ASP A 114 6.90 -15.99 -7.14
CA ASP A 114 8.12 -16.23 -6.39
C ASP A 114 8.04 -15.73 -4.93
N HIS A 115 7.06 -14.88 -4.57
CA HIS A 115 6.94 -14.33 -3.23
C HIS A 115 6.85 -15.42 -2.16
N ARG A 116 7.64 -15.28 -1.09
CA ARG A 116 7.61 -16.16 0.07
C ARG A 116 7.58 -15.31 1.33
N ALA A 117 6.57 -15.54 2.16
CA ALA A 117 6.39 -14.83 3.40
C ALA A 117 7.61 -15.03 4.33
N ARG A 118 8.10 -13.94 4.90
CA ARG A 118 9.22 -13.87 5.84
C ARG A 118 8.79 -13.27 7.17
N GLN A 119 9.35 -13.78 8.26
CA GLN A 119 9.08 -13.29 9.60
C GLN A 119 9.92 -12.05 9.87
N LEU A 120 9.30 -11.00 10.43
CA LEU A 120 10.01 -9.84 10.96
C LEU A 120 10.92 -10.31 12.10
N THR A 121 12.22 -10.04 11.96
CA THR A 121 13.27 -10.28 12.95
C THR A 121 14.17 -9.05 13.04
N PRO A 122 15.01 -8.90 14.08
CA PRO A 122 16.00 -7.83 14.14
C PRO A 122 16.92 -7.76 12.90
N ALA A 123 17.30 -8.91 12.34
CA ALA A 123 18.17 -8.98 11.16
C ALA A 123 17.52 -8.39 9.90
N GLU A 124 16.18 -8.45 9.79
CA GLU A 124 15.45 -7.78 8.71
C GLU A 124 15.40 -6.25 8.87
N LEU A 125 15.86 -5.72 10.01
CA LEU A 125 15.88 -4.30 10.34
C LEU A 125 17.31 -3.72 10.39
N ASP A 126 18.32 -4.55 10.14
CA ASP A 126 19.72 -4.13 10.09
C ASP A 126 19.97 -3.27 8.83
N ASP A 127 20.69 -2.16 9.00
CA ASP A 127 21.07 -1.23 7.93
C ASP A 127 19.91 -0.67 7.08
N VAL A 128 18.69 -0.68 7.62
CA VAL A 128 17.50 -0.15 6.94
C VAL A 128 17.44 1.38 7.01
N ASP A 129 17.12 1.98 5.86
CA ASP A 129 16.94 3.42 5.73
C ASP A 129 15.51 3.88 5.94
N LEU A 130 14.54 3.02 5.62
CA LEU A 130 13.12 3.30 5.79
C LEU A 130 12.33 2.01 6.10
N VAL A 131 11.53 2.05 7.16
CA VAL A 131 10.53 1.02 7.46
C VAL A 131 9.14 1.58 7.20
N VAL A 132 8.38 0.85 6.38
CA VAL A 132 7.01 1.18 6.01
C VAL A 132 6.08 0.12 6.57
N THR A 133 5.09 0.52 7.35
CA THR A 133 4.18 -0.44 8.01
C THR A 133 2.75 -0.30 7.50
N ALA A 134 2.03 -1.41 7.40
CA ALA A 134 0.63 -1.37 6.98
C ALA A 134 -0.29 -0.79 8.08
N GLU A 135 0.08 -0.90 9.35
CA GLU A 135 -0.72 -0.40 10.49
C GLU A 135 0.22 0.06 11.60
N ARG A 136 -0.29 0.91 12.51
CA ARG A 136 0.46 1.35 13.69
C ARG A 136 0.90 0.20 14.58
N SER A 137 0.06 -0.82 14.75
CA SER A 137 0.41 -2.01 15.53
C SER A 137 1.66 -2.74 15.00
N HIS A 138 1.93 -2.64 13.69
CA HIS A 138 3.15 -3.16 13.08
C HIS A 138 4.34 -2.23 13.34
N SER A 139 4.15 -0.91 13.36
CA SER A 139 5.17 0.06 13.80
C SER A 139 5.60 -0.19 15.23
N ASP A 140 4.64 -0.40 16.14
CA ASP A 140 4.93 -0.71 17.54
C ASP A 140 5.81 -1.95 17.63
N ARG A 141 5.48 -3.01 16.87
CA ARG A 141 6.27 -4.24 16.83
C ARG A 141 7.69 -4.04 16.27
N VAL A 142 7.85 -3.18 15.26
CA VAL A 142 9.17 -2.80 14.72
C VAL A 142 9.98 -2.09 15.79
N LEU A 143 9.38 -1.13 16.49
CA LEU A 143 10.06 -0.32 17.51
C LEU A 143 10.38 -1.11 18.78
N ASP A 144 9.60 -2.15 19.11
CA ASP A 144 9.95 -3.12 20.15
C ASP A 144 11.26 -3.86 19.84
N LEU A 145 11.55 -4.12 18.55
CA LEU A 145 12.75 -4.83 18.10
C LEU A 145 13.93 -3.89 17.87
N ALA A 146 13.67 -2.70 17.32
CA ALA A 146 14.68 -1.73 16.94
C ALA A 146 14.21 -0.29 17.27
N PRO A 147 14.32 0.14 18.54
CA PRO A 147 13.89 1.48 18.96
C PRO A 147 14.59 2.63 18.21
N GLY A 148 15.81 2.40 17.74
CA GLY A 148 16.59 3.39 16.97
C GLY A 148 15.96 3.78 15.63
N LEU A 149 15.00 2.98 15.12
CA LEU A 149 14.30 3.25 13.86
C LEU A 149 13.08 4.17 14.02
N LEU A 150 12.86 4.78 15.20
CA LEU A 150 11.72 5.67 15.45
C LEU A 150 11.54 6.75 14.37
N LYS A 151 12.62 7.39 13.93
CA LYS A 151 12.58 8.45 12.91
C LYS A 151 12.51 7.93 11.48
N ARG A 152 12.62 6.62 11.28
CA ARG A 152 12.63 5.93 9.98
C ARG A 152 11.44 5.00 9.80
N THR A 153 10.55 4.90 10.78
CA THR A 153 9.38 4.02 10.73
C THR A 153 8.12 4.85 10.60
N PHE A 154 7.33 4.60 9.56
CA PHE A 154 6.07 5.28 9.27
C PHE A 154 5.01 4.28 8.84
N THR A 155 3.73 4.55 9.13
CA THR A 155 2.68 3.81 8.42
C THR A 155 2.64 4.25 6.96
N PHE A 156 2.23 3.36 6.08
CA PHE A 156 2.28 3.59 4.63
C PHE A 156 1.47 4.83 4.21
N LEU A 157 0.24 4.98 4.72
CA LEU A 157 -0.59 6.13 4.40
C LEU A 157 -0.13 7.42 5.11
N GLU A 158 0.51 7.29 6.28
CA GLU A 158 1.14 8.43 6.96
C GLU A 158 2.29 8.97 6.12
N LEU A 159 3.18 8.09 5.65
CA LEU A 159 4.30 8.47 4.80
C LEU A 159 3.84 9.16 3.51
N ALA A 160 2.78 8.63 2.88
CA ALA A 160 2.18 9.27 1.71
C ALA A 160 1.66 10.68 2.01
N GLY A 161 0.96 10.86 3.13
CA GLY A 161 0.50 12.19 3.56
C GLY A 161 1.66 13.15 3.82
N LEU A 162 2.70 12.70 4.51
CA LEU A 162 3.90 13.50 4.77
C LEU A 162 4.65 13.86 3.47
N ALA A 163 4.67 12.95 2.50
CA ALA A 163 5.29 13.18 1.19
C ALA A 163 4.63 14.32 0.42
N VAL A 164 3.29 14.44 0.48
CA VAL A 164 2.56 15.59 -0.11
C VAL A 164 3.00 16.91 0.52
N HIS A 165 3.25 16.92 1.83
CA HIS A 165 3.62 18.14 2.57
C HIS A 165 5.13 18.47 2.54
N ALA A 166 5.97 17.54 2.12
CA ALA A 166 7.42 17.71 2.13
C ALA A 166 7.97 18.59 0.99
N GLU A 167 7.11 19.14 0.12
CA GLU A 167 7.49 19.85 -1.12
C GLU A 167 8.41 18.98 -1.99
N THR A 168 7.82 18.00 -2.67
CA THR A 168 8.52 17.00 -3.48
C THR A 168 9.44 17.65 -4.53
N GLY A 169 10.72 17.25 -4.54
CA GLY A 169 11.67 17.59 -5.60
C GLY A 169 13.01 18.20 -5.19
N ALA A 170 13.20 18.59 -3.93
CA ALA A 170 14.49 19.08 -3.42
C ALA A 170 15.21 18.10 -2.48
N LEU A 171 14.54 17.01 -2.08
CA LEU A 171 15.03 16.03 -1.11
C LEU A 171 14.90 14.62 -1.71
N GLU A 172 15.90 13.79 -1.47
CA GLU A 172 16.01 12.42 -1.95
C GLU A 172 16.40 11.47 -0.83
N GLY A 173 15.94 10.21 -0.91
CA GLY A 173 16.29 9.15 0.02
C GLY A 173 16.25 9.58 1.49
N ARG A 174 17.41 9.58 2.15
CA ARG A 174 17.54 9.86 3.59
C ARG A 174 17.09 11.28 3.96
N ALA A 175 17.33 12.26 3.10
CA ALA A 175 16.94 13.65 3.35
C ALA A 175 15.41 13.80 3.37
N PHE A 176 14.70 13.08 2.50
CA PHE A 176 13.25 13.00 2.54
C PHE A 176 12.75 12.36 3.85
N VAL A 177 13.33 11.23 4.26
CA VAL A 177 12.96 10.53 5.51
C VAL A 177 13.15 11.44 6.74
N GLU A 178 14.26 12.17 6.82
CA GLU A 178 14.52 13.13 7.89
C GLU A 178 13.47 14.26 7.91
N ARG A 179 13.10 14.78 6.74
CA ARG A 179 12.06 15.80 6.61
C ARG A 179 10.69 15.27 7.03
N ALA A 180 10.32 14.07 6.61
CA ALA A 180 9.07 13.42 6.99
C ALA A 180 8.99 13.23 8.52
N ALA A 181 10.09 12.80 9.16
CA ALA A 181 10.15 12.68 10.61
C ALA A 181 9.95 14.02 11.33
N ALA A 182 10.54 15.10 10.81
CA ALA A 182 10.39 16.44 11.36
C ALA A 182 8.96 16.98 11.21
N LEU A 183 8.32 16.73 10.05
CA LEU A 183 6.93 17.12 9.80
C LEU A 183 5.95 16.37 10.72
N ARG A 184 6.13 15.06 10.89
CA ARG A 184 5.31 14.25 11.80
C ARG A 184 5.32 14.79 13.23
N ALA A 185 6.48 15.20 13.73
CA ALA A 185 6.60 15.76 15.07
C ALA A 185 5.80 17.08 15.23
N GLY A 186 5.64 17.86 14.16
CA GLY A 186 4.83 19.09 14.16
C GLY A 186 3.34 18.87 13.89
N LEU A 187 2.98 17.80 13.16
CA LEU A 187 1.58 17.47 12.81
C LEU A 187 0.86 16.61 13.84
N ALA A 188 1.60 15.94 14.74
CA ALA A 188 1.04 15.15 15.83
C ALA A 188 0.13 15.97 16.78
N ASP A 189 0.26 17.30 16.78
CA ASP A 189 -0.59 18.21 17.56
C ASP A 189 -1.95 18.52 16.89
N VAL A 190 -2.17 18.14 15.63
CA VAL A 190 -3.29 18.68 14.83
C VAL A 190 -4.31 17.63 14.37
N ASP A 191 -3.92 16.38 14.15
CA ASP A 191 -4.88 15.35 13.70
C ASP A 191 -4.59 13.97 14.28
N GLY A 192 -5.61 13.30 14.81
CA GLY A 192 -5.53 11.91 15.25
C GLY A 192 -5.34 10.98 14.06
N HIS A 193 -4.08 10.69 13.69
CA HIS A 193 -3.71 9.97 12.47
C HIS A 193 -4.31 8.55 12.41
N ARG A 194 -5.48 8.40 11.77
CA ARG A 194 -6.01 7.14 11.26
C ARG A 194 -5.39 6.86 9.89
N ALA A 195 -4.12 6.46 9.88
CA ALA A 195 -3.35 6.20 8.67
C ALA A 195 -2.98 4.72 8.51
N ASP A 196 -3.84 3.82 9.02
CA ASP A 196 -3.70 2.38 8.84
C ASP A 196 -4.27 1.98 7.48
N LEU A 197 -3.58 1.08 6.80
CA LEU A 197 -4.02 0.46 5.57
C LEU A 197 -4.78 -0.83 5.92
N ASP A 198 -6.10 -0.79 5.75
CA ASP A 198 -7.03 -1.85 6.13
C ASP A 198 -6.61 -3.24 5.62
N ASP A 199 -6.79 -4.26 6.46
CA ASP A 199 -6.51 -5.65 6.09
C ASP A 199 -7.56 -6.19 5.11
N PRO A 200 -7.17 -6.57 3.87
CA PRO A 200 -8.11 -7.05 2.87
C PRO A 200 -8.64 -8.46 3.18
N VAL A 201 -8.05 -9.18 4.14
CA VAL A 201 -8.49 -10.53 4.54
C VAL A 201 -9.73 -10.48 5.45
N SER A 202 -10.35 -9.31 5.60
CA SER A 202 -11.65 -9.15 6.24
C SER A 202 -12.80 -9.71 5.38
N THR A 203 -13.98 -9.89 5.96
CA THR A 203 -15.17 -10.42 5.27
C THR A 203 -15.88 -9.38 4.38
N VAL A 204 -15.23 -8.25 4.10
CA VAL A 204 -15.83 -7.15 3.33
C VAL A 204 -15.69 -7.44 1.84
N PRO A 205 -16.78 -7.51 1.06
CA PRO A 205 -16.70 -7.59 -0.39
C PRO A 205 -15.96 -6.38 -0.95
N GLY A 206 -15.03 -6.60 -1.90
CA GLY A 206 -14.29 -5.50 -2.53
C GLY A 206 -13.04 -5.04 -1.76
N ALA A 207 -12.62 -5.76 -0.72
CA ALA A 207 -11.52 -5.31 0.15
C ALA A 207 -10.16 -5.24 -0.57
N PHE A 208 -9.90 -6.13 -1.54
CA PHE A 208 -8.67 -6.08 -2.35
C PHE A 208 -8.69 -4.90 -3.34
N GLU A 209 -9.84 -4.57 -3.90
CA GLU A 209 -10.01 -3.42 -4.80
C GLU A 209 -9.81 -2.11 -4.04
N LEU A 210 -10.34 -2.00 -2.81
CA LEU A 210 -10.09 -0.86 -1.93
C LEU A 210 -8.62 -0.75 -1.53
N LEU A 211 -7.97 -1.87 -1.22
CA LEU A 211 -6.53 -1.93 -0.96
C LEU A 211 -5.73 -1.42 -2.17
N ASP A 212 -6.05 -1.89 -3.37
CA ASP A 212 -5.37 -1.50 -4.61
C ASP A 212 -5.45 0.01 -4.85
N LEU A 213 -6.67 0.56 -4.78
CA LEU A 213 -6.91 2.00 -4.94
C LEU A 213 -6.10 2.85 -3.96
N ARG A 214 -6.10 2.49 -2.68
CA ARG A 214 -5.32 3.20 -1.65
C ARG A 214 -3.82 3.05 -1.84
N THR A 215 -3.38 1.93 -2.42
CA THR A 215 -1.96 1.64 -2.60
C THR A 215 -1.36 2.41 -3.76
N GLN A 216 -2.07 2.52 -4.90
CA GLN A 216 -1.55 3.18 -6.10
C GLN A 216 -1.21 4.66 -5.88
N ASP A 217 -2.16 5.43 -5.34
CA ASP A 217 -1.96 6.86 -5.10
C ASP A 217 -0.79 7.11 -4.14
N ALA A 218 -0.70 6.30 -3.08
CA ALA A 218 0.36 6.39 -2.10
C ALA A 218 1.73 5.98 -2.66
N VAL A 219 1.80 4.90 -3.45
CA VAL A 219 3.03 4.46 -4.12
C VAL A 219 3.58 5.58 -5.00
N PHE A 220 2.72 6.20 -5.82
CA PHE A 220 3.15 7.26 -6.73
C PHE A 220 3.80 8.43 -5.97
N VAL A 221 3.13 8.94 -4.93
CA VAL A 221 3.64 10.10 -4.18
C VAL A 221 4.91 9.74 -3.39
N ILE A 222 4.95 8.56 -2.75
CA ILE A 222 6.12 8.10 -1.99
C ILE A 222 7.32 7.90 -2.91
N ALA A 223 7.14 7.22 -4.04
CA ALA A 223 8.24 6.95 -4.98
C ALA A 223 8.83 8.25 -5.52
N ARG A 224 7.99 9.22 -5.89
CA ARG A 224 8.44 10.54 -6.32
C ARG A 224 9.19 11.32 -5.24
N ALA A 225 8.76 11.21 -3.99
CA ALA A 225 9.44 11.87 -2.87
C ALA A 225 10.78 11.22 -2.54
N LEU A 226 10.89 9.90 -2.68
CA LEU A 226 12.15 9.17 -2.46
C LEU A 226 13.16 9.40 -3.57
N ALA A 227 12.73 9.32 -4.84
CA ALA A 227 13.60 9.43 -6.00
C ALA A 227 13.98 10.89 -6.36
N GLY A 228 13.37 11.88 -5.70
CA GLY A 228 13.58 13.29 -6.02
C GLY A 228 12.94 13.69 -7.34
N SER A 229 13.10 14.96 -7.73
CA SER A 229 12.64 15.48 -9.01
C SER A 229 13.81 15.85 -9.90
N SER A 230 14.24 14.89 -10.73
CA SER A 230 14.86 15.25 -12.02
C SER A 230 13.83 15.87 -12.96
#